data_AF-A0A7X9E5H3-F1
#
_entry.id   AF-A0A7X9E5H3-F1
#
_cell.length_a   1.000
_cell.length_b   1.000
_cell.length_c   1.000
_cell.angle_alpha   90.00
_cell.angle_beta   90.00
_cell.angle_gamma   90.00
#
_symmetry.space_group_name_H-M   'P 1'
#
loop_
_entity.id
_entity.type
_entity.pdbx_description
1 polymer ?
#
loop_
_entity_poly.entity_id
_entity_poly.type
_entity_poly.pdbx_seq_one_letter_code
_entity_poly.pdbx_strand_id
1 'polypeptide(L)'
;MIKRYYNEGQKLDVAGLNEITVLIDRSETELTEVGWNCWTPNQDGPPHKHNDKTQLFYVTNGVGKIHLGNDVFDAAPGDLAYVPAGLVHQT
;
A
#
# COMPACT_ATOMS: atom_id res chain seq x y z
N MET A 1 5.85 9.49 19.15
CA MET A 1 5.96 10.36 17.96
C MET A 1 7.07 9.79 17.09
N ILE A 2 6.81 9.52 15.81
CA ILE A 2 7.76 8.85 14.90
C ILE A 2 7.96 9.76 13.67
N LYS A 3 9.21 9.98 13.29
CA LYS A 3 9.61 10.70 12.06
C LYS A 3 10.74 9.91 11.41
N ARG A 4 10.53 9.47 10.17
CA ARG A 4 11.49 8.68 9.38
C ARG A 4 11.44 9.14 7.93
N TYR A 5 12.57 9.09 7.24
CA TYR A 5 12.58 9.18 5.77
C TYR A 5 12.08 7.87 5.17
N TYR A 6 11.50 7.94 3.98
CA TYR A 6 10.86 6.80 3.32
C TYR A 6 11.82 5.64 3.01
N ASN A 7 13.13 5.86 3.09
CA ASN A 7 14.19 4.92 2.80
C ASN A 7 14.93 4.40 4.06
N GLU A 8 14.53 4.82 5.26
CA GLU A 8 15.17 4.44 6.53
C GLU A 8 14.50 3.23 7.21
N GLY A 9 13.38 2.77 6.68
CA GLY A 9 12.63 1.63 7.21
C GLY A 9 13.25 0.28 6.88
N GLN A 10 12.76 -0.77 7.55
CA GLN A 10 13.07 -2.15 7.15
C GLN A 10 12.47 -2.42 5.76
N LYS A 11 13.28 -2.96 4.85
CA LYS A 11 12.82 -3.41 3.53
C LYS A 11 12.35 -4.85 3.59
N LEU A 12 11.17 -5.12 3.04
CA LEU A 12 10.56 -6.43 2.93
C LEU A 12 10.30 -6.73 1.46
N ASP A 13 10.80 -7.86 0.98
CA ASP A 13 10.35 -8.45 -0.28
C ASP A 13 9.03 -9.20 -0.04
N VAL A 14 8.02 -8.87 -0.82
CA VAL A 14 6.70 -9.49 -0.72
C VAL A 14 6.53 -10.43 -1.92
N ALA A 15 7.01 -11.65 -1.73
CA ALA A 15 6.91 -12.75 -2.69
C ALA A 15 7.49 -12.43 -4.09
N GLY A 16 8.50 -11.56 -4.17
CA GLY A 16 9.09 -11.09 -5.42
C GLY A 16 8.20 -10.17 -6.27
N LEU A 17 7.04 -9.75 -5.76
CA LEU A 17 6.09 -8.90 -6.48
C LEU A 17 6.38 -7.41 -6.25
N ASN A 18 6.62 -7.05 -4.99
CA ASN A 18 6.91 -5.68 -4.56
C ASN A 18 7.87 -5.65 -3.37
N GLU A 19 8.55 -4.51 -3.23
CA GLU A 19 9.32 -4.18 -2.03
C GLU A 19 8.53 -3.18 -1.18
N ILE A 20 8.49 -3.40 0.13
CA ILE A 20 7.92 -2.47 1.11
C ILE A 20 9.02 -1.98 2.03
N THR A 21 9.19 -0.66 2.12
CA THR A 21 9.95 -0.06 3.23
C THR A 21 8.98 0.29 4.37
N VAL A 22 9.09 -0.40 5.51
CA VAL A 22 8.21 -0.22 6.68
C VAL A 22 8.56 1.06 7.41
N LEU A 23 7.66 2.03 7.43
CA LEU A 23 7.86 3.34 8.07
C LEU A 23 7.24 3.41 9.46
N ILE A 24 6.10 2.74 9.66
CA ILE A 24 5.47 2.53 10.97
C ILE A 24 5.00 1.08 11.02
N ASP A 25 5.55 0.28 11.92
CA ASP A 25 5.10 -1.08 12.19
C ASP A 25 3.92 -1.11 13.17
N ARG A 26 3.07 -2.15 13.10
CA ARG A 26 1.91 -2.32 13.99
C ARG A 26 2.29 -2.47 15.47
N SER A 27 3.52 -2.87 15.77
CA SER A 27 4.01 -2.92 17.16
C SER A 27 4.36 -1.54 17.72
N GLU A 28 4.53 -0.53 16.85
CA GLU A 28 4.95 0.82 17.26
C GLU A 28 3.77 1.75 17.55
N THR A 29 2.58 1.47 16.99
CA THR A 29 1.37 2.25 17.24
C THR A 29 0.13 1.37 17.31
N GLU A 30 -0.86 1.82 18.08
CA GLU A 30 -2.10 1.07 18.31
C GLU A 30 -3.00 0.99 17.06
N LEU A 31 -2.98 2.01 16.20
CA LEU A 31 -4.01 2.21 15.16
C LEU A 31 -3.44 2.41 13.75
N THR A 32 -2.13 2.54 13.59
CA THR A 32 -1.55 3.00 12.32
C THR A 32 -0.34 2.16 11.93
N GLU A 33 -0.31 1.81 10.65
CA GLU A 33 0.87 1.30 9.98
C GLU A 33 1.09 2.10 8.71
N VAL A 34 2.35 2.24 8.30
CA VAL A 34 2.71 2.97 7.08
C VAL A 34 3.84 2.22 6.41
N GLY A 35 3.67 1.91 5.13
CA GLY A 35 4.69 1.30 4.30
C GLY A 35 4.85 2.06 2.98
N TRP A 36 6.10 2.30 2.59
CA TRP A 36 6.42 2.78 1.25
C TRP A 36 6.52 1.59 0.31
N ASN A 37 5.53 1.44 -0.58
CA ASN A 37 5.41 0.29 -1.48
C ASN A 37 5.97 0.63 -2.87
N CYS A 38 6.82 -0.25 -3.42
CA CYS A 38 7.30 -0.16 -4.80
C CYS A 38 7.03 -1.49 -5.52
N TRP A 39 6.14 -1.46 -6.52
CA TRP A 39 5.78 -2.61 -7.33
C TRP A 39 6.78 -2.85 -8.46
N THR A 40 7.04 -4.11 -8.77
CA THR A 40 7.71 -4.48 -10.02
C THR A 40 6.76 -4.23 -11.20
N PRO A 41 7.19 -3.61 -12.30
CA PRO A 41 6.31 -3.34 -13.44
C PRO A 41 5.62 -4.61 -13.97
N ASN A 42 4.33 -4.49 -14.29
CA ASN A 42 3.48 -5.58 -14.80
C ASN A 42 3.30 -6.76 -13.83
N GLN A 43 3.33 -6.50 -12.52
CA GLN A 43 2.96 -7.46 -11.48
C GLN A 43 1.79 -6.90 -10.69
N ASP A 44 0.94 -7.80 -10.20
CA ASP A 44 -0.18 -7.48 -9.31
C ASP A 44 -0.11 -8.36 -8.06
N GLY A 45 -0.52 -7.83 -6.92
CA GLY A 45 -0.73 -8.60 -5.69
C GLY A 45 -1.98 -9.49 -5.78
N PRO A 46 -2.18 -10.46 -4.88
CA PRO A 46 -3.45 -11.17 -4.81
C PRO A 46 -4.58 -10.25 -4.29
N PRO A 47 -5.81 -10.33 -4.84
CA PRO A 47 -6.96 -9.64 -4.27
C PRO A 47 -7.20 -10.05 -2.82
N HIS A 48 -7.35 -9.08 -1.93
CA HIS A 48 -7.58 -9.33 -0.51
C HIS A 48 -8.37 -8.21 0.16
N LYS A 49 -8.70 -8.38 1.44
CA LYS A 49 -9.40 -7.39 2.26
C LYS A 49 -8.89 -7.40 3.69
N HIS A 50 -9.12 -6.29 4.38
CA HIS A 50 -8.90 -6.15 5.81
C HIS A 50 -10.24 -5.85 6.49
N ASN A 51 -10.66 -6.67 7.46
CA ASN A 51 -11.97 -6.50 8.09
C ASN A 51 -11.97 -5.47 9.22
N ASP A 52 -10.79 -5.17 9.75
CA ASP A 52 -10.54 -4.44 10.99
C ASP A 52 -9.86 -3.09 10.78
N LYS A 53 -9.44 -2.78 9.55
CA LYS A 53 -8.77 -1.52 9.22
C LYS A 53 -9.11 -1.04 7.81
N THR A 54 -8.99 0.26 7.63
CA THR A 54 -8.98 0.93 6.33
C THR A 54 -7.56 0.97 5.78
N GLN A 55 -7.42 1.11 4.46
CA GLN A 55 -6.13 1.34 3.82
C GLN A 55 -6.20 2.56 2.90
N LEU A 56 -5.10 3.30 2.82
CA LEU A 56 -4.94 4.41 1.90
C LEU A 56 -3.74 4.11 1.01
N PHE A 57 -3.92 4.24 -0.30
CA PHE A 57 -2.81 4.33 -1.25
C PHE A 57 -2.68 5.79 -1.68
N TYR A 58 -1.49 6.36 -1.51
CA TYR A 58 -1.15 7.65 -2.09
C TYR A 58 0.01 7.43 -3.07
N VAL A 59 -0.25 7.70 -4.34
CA VAL A 59 0.71 7.40 -5.40
C VAL A 59 1.71 8.53 -5.49
N THR A 60 2.98 8.23 -5.26
CA THR A 60 4.05 9.25 -5.20
C THR A 60 4.91 9.28 -6.45
N ASN A 61 4.98 8.17 -7.19
CA ASN A 61 5.72 8.03 -8.44
C ASN A 61 5.20 6.83 -9.24
N GLY A 62 5.54 6.75 -10.52
CA GLY A 62 5.16 5.67 -11.41
C GLY A 62 3.69 5.73 -11.83
N VAL A 63 3.26 4.71 -12.56
CA VAL A 63 1.87 4.52 -12.99
C VAL A 63 1.47 3.07 -12.81
N GLY A 64 0.18 2.80 -12.65
CA GLY A 64 -0.35 1.45 -12.48
C GLY A 64 -1.87 1.42 -12.49
N LYS A 65 -2.44 0.38 -11.89
CA LYS A 65 -3.89 0.26 -11.69
C LYS A 65 -4.18 -0.07 -10.23
N ILE A 66 -5.28 0.46 -9.70
CA ILE A 66 -5.79 0.11 -8.38
C ILE A 66 -7.21 -0.42 -8.58
N HIS A 67 -7.44 -1.65 -8.13
CA HIS A 67 -8.74 -2.30 -8.16
C HIS A 67 -9.42 -2.11 -6.80
N LEU A 68 -10.63 -1.56 -6.82
CA LEU A 68 -11.46 -1.33 -5.63
C LEU A 68 -12.83 -1.99 -5.86
N GLY A 69 -13.01 -3.18 -5.30
CA GLY A 69 -14.18 -4.01 -5.62
C GLY A 69 -14.21 -4.40 -7.10
N ASN A 70 -15.24 -3.95 -7.83
CA ASN A 70 -15.41 -4.21 -9.25
C ASN A 70 -14.84 -3.09 -10.14
N ASP A 71 -14.45 -1.97 -9.54
CA ASP A 71 -13.98 -0.80 -10.26
C ASP A 71 -12.45 -0.85 -10.39
N VAL A 72 -11.95 -0.40 -11.53
CA VAL A 72 -10.52 -0.33 -11.84
C VAL A 72 -10.18 1.11 -12.18
N PHE A 73 -9.21 1.66 -11.47
CA PHE A 73 -8.75 3.03 -11.63
C PHE A 73 -7.30 3.03 -12.13
N ASP A 74 -6.98 3.91 -13.07
CA ASP A 74 -5.59 4.22 -13.36
C ASP A 74 -4.98 4.97 -12.17
N ALA A 75 -3.75 4.64 -11.83
CA ALA A 75 -3.00 5.27 -10.76
C ALA A 75 -1.85 6.09 -11.35
N ALA A 76 -1.78 7.35 -10.98
CA ALA A 76 -0.71 8.27 -11.34
C ALA A 76 -0.29 9.12 -10.13
N PRO A 77 0.90 9.77 -10.16
CA PRO A 77 1.39 10.53 -9.02
C PRO A 77 0.42 11.64 -8.61
N GLY A 78 0.09 11.69 -7.32
CA GLY A 78 -0.91 12.60 -6.74
C GLY A 78 -2.28 11.96 -6.50
N ASP A 79 -2.55 10.77 -7.04
CA ASP A 79 -3.79 10.07 -6.79
C ASP A 79 -3.84 9.49 -5.36
N LEU A 80 -5.03 9.55 -4.77
CA LEU A 80 -5.37 8.93 -3.50
C LEU A 80 -6.48 7.90 -3.70
N ALA A 81 -6.25 6.66 -3.29
CA ALA A 81 -7.28 5.64 -3.17
C ALA A 81 -7.56 5.34 -1.69
N TYR A 82 -8.82 5.46 -1.29
CA TYR A 82 -9.29 5.05 0.03
C TYR A 82 -10.01 3.71 -0.06
N VAL A 83 -9.55 2.76 0.76
CA VAL A 83 -10.12 1.42 0.88
C VAL A 83 -10.81 1.31 2.24
N PRO A 84 -12.15 1.31 2.30
CA PRO A 84 -12.86 1.04 3.54
C PRO A 84 -12.64 -0.40 4.02
N ALA A 85 -12.77 -0.61 5.33
CA ALA A 85 -12.70 -1.95 5.90
C ALA A 85 -13.71 -2.90 5.24
N GLY A 86 -13.28 -4.11 4.94
CA GLY A 86 -14.07 -5.16 4.30
C GLY A 86 -14.10 -5.12 2.77
N LEU A 87 -13.61 -4.04 2.13
CA LEU A 87 -13.56 -3.96 0.68
C LEU A 87 -12.41 -4.78 0.10
N VAL A 88 -12.72 -5.65 -0.87
CA VAL A 88 -11.70 -6.37 -1.64
C VAL A 88 -10.98 -5.37 -2.54
N HIS A 89 -9.65 -5.40 -2.52
CA HIS A 89 -8.80 -4.53 -3.31
C HIS A 89 -7.55 -5.27 -3.80
N GLN A 90 -6.92 -4.70 -4.83
CA GLN A 90 -5.72 -5.21 -5.47
C GLN A 90 -4.93 -4.03 -6.07
N THR A 91 -3.60 -4.13 -6.03
CA THR A 91 -2.65 -3.19 -6.65
C THR A 91 -1.54 -3.96 -7.32
#